data_AF-A0A5C8J9A7-F1
#
_entry.id   AF-A0A5C8J9A7-F1
#
_cell.length_a   1.000
_cell.length_b   1.000
_cell.length_c   1.000
_cell.angle_alpha   90.00
_cell.angle_beta   90.00
_cell.angle_gamma   90.00
#
_symmetry.space_group_name_H-M   'P 1'
#
loop_
_entity.id
_entity.type
_entity.pdbx_description
1 polymer ?
#
loop_
_entity_poly.entity_id
_entity_poly.type
_entity_poly.pdbx_seq_one_letter_code
_entity_poly.pdbx_strand_id
1 'polypeptide(L)'
;MSRRTSRSPNLLPRPWIETERPAAGAVWAGAVMRPACGDEDRSHICRRTDSGRNREISAGRQRQVLDQRRHHGYMATSPSTDNNGAFRHETAVVLTVGGLGTVTGGLYLWAFHTLIATGMPGISPWWTYVVFVVVNTLTAGLLWWHRRYPLLVFGAVLLVVVTSSLMLGHSGNAGLTLPLWLSVYAVATYAPLRTGLLTVGAGWVLSVGVKLGLAVRGGQQIALPEVGLVALDLGFFFVACFVLGFGFRLQRQRVRDAAERARLIEEHARAINAEAVATERNRLARDLHDLAAHEVMDVLLSIRALRITSDDPILREVEQKTARALDNMRTVVRTLRDENHHGPERAPLHDAARHLIDTLASERGIAVDAHIRVPVHVADAAASTTLSVLKEALLNADAHAPGRPVTIALDADDTSVRLTVTNPTRDTSTDAHFSRSSHASTGYGLVGAAERAGLVGGRFEAVPAANGDWRVTLELPSTLPNDSALVMEETP
;
A
#
# COMPACT_ATOMS: atom_id res chain seq x y z
N MET A 1 25.64 -21.84 -61.99
CA MET A 1 25.11 -21.60 -63.36
C MET A 1 23.69 -22.16 -63.41
N SER A 2 22.68 -21.44 -63.93
CA SER A 2 21.23 -21.82 -64.02
C SER A 2 20.52 -22.26 -62.70
N ARG A 3 19.52 -21.58 -62.12
CA ARG A 3 18.15 -21.13 -62.54
C ARG A 3 17.04 -22.21 -62.61
N ARG A 4 16.19 -22.20 -61.56
CA ARG A 4 14.69 -22.29 -61.49
C ARG A 4 13.89 -23.23 -62.42
N THR A 5 13.03 -24.02 -61.77
CA THR A 5 11.58 -24.25 -62.07
C THR A 5 10.88 -24.72 -60.77
N SER A 6 9.82 -24.07 -60.27
CA SER A 6 8.37 -24.38 -60.41
C SER A 6 7.95 -25.80 -59.95
N ARG A 7 6.81 -26.06 -59.27
CA ARG A 7 5.57 -25.27 -59.00
C ARG A 7 4.81 -25.89 -57.80
N SER A 8 3.91 -25.17 -57.14
CA SER A 8 2.93 -25.70 -56.15
C SER A 8 1.58 -26.04 -56.84
N PRO A 9 0.59 -26.74 -56.20
CA PRO A 9 -0.16 -26.26 -55.01
C PRO A 9 -0.56 -27.34 -53.96
N ASN A 10 -1.29 -26.92 -52.92
CA ASN A 10 -1.78 -27.74 -51.80
C ASN A 10 -3.03 -28.60 -52.12
N LEU A 11 -3.19 -29.70 -51.38
CA LEU A 11 -4.47 -30.38 -51.12
C LEU A 11 -4.59 -30.74 -49.63
N LEU A 12 -5.79 -30.55 -49.08
CA LEU A 12 -6.30 -30.91 -47.74
C LEU A 12 -7.68 -31.60 -47.96
N PRO A 13 -8.48 -32.11 -46.98
CA PRO A 13 -8.38 -31.98 -45.50
C PRO A 13 -8.86 -33.19 -44.61
N ARG A 14 -8.88 -33.00 -43.26
CA ARG A 14 -9.71 -33.68 -42.20
C ARG A 14 -9.50 -35.19 -41.92
N PRO A 15 -10.13 -35.78 -40.86
CA PRO A 15 -10.58 -35.30 -39.52
C PRO A 15 -9.73 -35.94 -38.38
N TRP A 16 -9.97 -35.89 -37.05
CA TRP A 16 -11.09 -36.24 -36.12
C TRP A 16 -10.77 -35.57 -34.74
N ILE A 17 -11.67 -34.86 -34.03
CA ILE A 17 -12.83 -35.24 -33.16
C ILE A 17 -12.49 -35.49 -31.66
N GLU A 18 -13.39 -35.01 -30.78
CA GLU A 18 -13.39 -35.01 -29.29
C GLU A 18 -13.67 -36.43 -28.71
N THR A 19 -13.66 -36.76 -27.40
CA THR A 19 -13.87 -36.05 -26.11
C THR A 19 -12.76 -36.45 -25.07
N GLU A 20 -12.81 -36.42 -23.71
CA GLU A 20 -13.84 -36.16 -22.66
C GLU A 20 -13.20 -35.81 -21.28
N ARG A 21 -13.95 -35.97 -20.17
CA ARG A 21 -13.48 -36.04 -18.76
C ARG A 21 -14.19 -37.19 -18.03
N PRO A 22 -13.57 -37.78 -16.99
CA PRO A 22 -14.23 -37.71 -15.66
C PRO A 22 -13.24 -37.32 -14.53
N ALA A 23 -13.62 -37.55 -13.27
CA ALA A 23 -12.99 -36.93 -12.09
C ALA A 23 -12.70 -37.91 -10.92
N ALA A 24 -12.14 -37.35 -9.84
CA ALA A 24 -12.02 -37.88 -8.47
C ALA A 24 -10.83 -38.81 -8.11
N GLY A 25 -9.85 -38.23 -7.41
CA GLY A 25 -9.46 -38.65 -6.05
C GLY A 25 -8.61 -39.91 -5.83
N ALA A 26 -7.32 -39.72 -5.51
CA ALA A 26 -6.59 -40.58 -4.57
C ALA A 26 -5.43 -39.81 -3.90
N VAL A 27 -5.18 -40.08 -2.62
CA VAL A 27 -4.01 -39.59 -1.87
C VAL A 27 -2.82 -40.50 -2.14
N TRP A 28 -1.62 -39.94 -2.36
CA TRP A 28 -0.35 -40.65 -2.18
C TRP A 28 0.69 -39.77 -1.51
N ALA A 29 1.39 -40.33 -0.52
CA ALA A 29 2.45 -39.66 0.22
C ALA A 29 3.81 -39.95 -0.40
N GLY A 30 4.52 -38.90 -0.84
CA GLY A 30 5.89 -39.02 -1.36
C GLY A 30 6.90 -39.18 -0.23
N ALA A 31 7.26 -40.42 0.12
CA ALA A 31 8.31 -40.70 1.07
C ALA A 31 9.70 -40.37 0.46
N VAL A 32 10.47 -39.50 1.14
CA VAL A 32 11.83 -39.16 0.71
C VAL A 32 12.78 -40.31 1.06
N MET A 33 13.34 -40.97 0.05
CA MET A 33 14.41 -41.96 0.24
C MET A 33 15.65 -41.29 0.84
N ARG A 34 16.22 -41.90 1.88
CA ARG A 34 17.61 -41.64 2.28
C ARG A 34 18.53 -42.60 1.52
N PRO A 35 19.60 -42.13 0.85
CA PRO A 35 20.72 -43.00 0.51
C PRO A 35 21.45 -43.40 1.80
N ALA A 36 22.03 -44.60 1.82
CA ALA A 36 22.89 -45.05 2.90
C ALA A 36 24.33 -44.55 2.71
N CYS A 37 25.01 -44.21 3.81
CA CYS A 37 26.46 -44.17 3.86
C CYS A 37 26.93 -45.43 4.60
N GLY A 38 27.92 -46.13 4.04
CA GLY A 38 28.78 -47.03 4.80
C GLY A 38 30.06 -46.29 5.20
N ASP A 39 30.74 -46.80 6.23
CA ASP A 39 32.14 -46.46 6.53
C ASP A 39 33.04 -46.93 5.34
N GLU A 40 34.20 -46.34 5.03
CA GLU A 40 35.37 -46.18 5.91
C GLU A 40 36.33 -45.01 5.52
N ASP A 41 36.82 -44.34 6.56
CA ASP A 41 38.19 -43.79 6.77
C ASP A 41 38.80 -42.66 5.86
N ARG A 42 39.73 -41.91 6.48
CA ARG A 42 40.79 -41.04 5.91
C ARG A 42 40.48 -39.64 5.35
N SER A 43 40.16 -38.76 6.30
CA SER A 43 41.03 -37.63 6.72
C SER A 43 41.29 -36.39 5.83
N HIS A 44 41.36 -35.24 6.52
CA HIS A 44 41.99 -33.94 6.20
C HIS A 44 41.17 -32.81 5.52
N ILE A 45 41.45 -31.59 6.04
CA ILE A 45 41.15 -30.23 5.55
C ILE A 45 39.74 -29.65 5.86
N CYS A 46 39.73 -28.32 6.06
CA CYS A 46 38.59 -27.40 6.27
C CYS A 46 37.65 -27.63 7.48
N ARG A 47 38.01 -27.03 8.63
CA ARG A 47 37.07 -26.82 9.75
C ARG A 47 37.28 -25.47 10.46
N ARG A 48 36.75 -24.36 9.91
CA ARG A 48 36.34 -23.14 10.65
C ARG A 48 35.62 -22.11 9.74
N THR A 49 35.01 -21.13 10.39
CA THR A 49 34.35 -19.90 9.85
C THR A 49 33.30 -20.06 8.75
N ASP A 50 32.02 -20.08 9.15
CA ASP A 50 30.95 -19.36 8.39
C ASP A 50 29.64 -19.15 9.18
N SER A 51 29.40 -19.92 10.25
CA SER A 51 28.13 -19.92 11.01
C SER A 51 27.76 -18.61 11.74
N GLY A 52 28.67 -17.64 11.85
CA GLY A 52 28.40 -16.33 12.47
C GLY A 52 27.75 -15.33 11.51
N ARG A 53 28.34 -15.13 10.34
CA ARG A 53 28.07 -13.95 9.47
C ARG A 53 26.63 -13.88 8.97
N ASN A 54 26.03 -15.03 8.66
CA ASN A 54 24.64 -15.11 8.16
C ASN A 54 23.57 -14.77 9.23
N ARG A 55 23.89 -14.77 10.53
CA ARG A 55 22.94 -14.36 11.59
C ARG A 55 22.86 -12.84 11.76
N GLU A 56 23.94 -12.12 11.54
CA GLU A 56 23.95 -10.65 11.62
C GLU A 56 23.30 -10.02 10.38
N ILE A 57 23.59 -10.56 9.18
CA ILE A 57 23.00 -10.09 7.92
C ILE A 57 21.47 -10.25 7.91
N SER A 58 20.95 -11.35 8.47
CA SER A 58 19.50 -11.59 8.58
C SER A 58 18.83 -10.70 9.63
N ALA A 59 19.47 -10.48 10.79
CA ALA A 59 18.96 -9.57 11.83
C ALA A 59 18.94 -8.10 11.39
N GLY A 60 19.98 -7.63 10.67
CA GLY A 60 20.03 -6.27 10.12
C GLY A 60 18.92 -6.03 9.10
N ARG A 61 18.78 -6.94 8.12
CA ARG A 61 17.73 -6.83 7.09
C ARG A 61 16.31 -6.86 7.67
N GLN A 62 16.06 -7.60 8.76
CA GLN A 62 14.76 -7.57 9.43
C GLN A 62 14.47 -6.25 10.16
N ARG A 63 15.48 -5.58 10.76
CA ARG A 63 15.27 -4.25 11.36
C ARG A 63 14.96 -3.19 10.31
N GLN A 64 15.69 -3.19 9.20
CA GLN A 64 15.53 -2.22 8.11
C GLN A 64 14.11 -2.28 7.49
N VAL A 65 13.56 -3.49 7.33
CA VAL A 65 12.17 -3.70 6.85
C VAL A 65 11.11 -3.29 7.90
N LEU A 66 11.43 -3.27 9.19
CA LEU A 66 10.53 -2.83 10.26
C LEU A 66 10.50 -1.30 10.43
N ASP A 67 11.59 -0.58 10.16
CA ASP A 67 11.58 0.89 10.16
C ASP A 67 10.93 1.49 8.91
N GLN A 68 11.12 0.90 7.72
CA GLN A 68 10.38 1.32 6.52
C GLN A 68 8.84 1.25 6.72
N ARG A 69 8.36 0.32 7.55
CA ARG A 69 6.94 0.20 7.93
C ARG A 69 6.44 1.30 8.90
N ARG A 70 7.32 2.14 9.47
CA ARG A 70 6.91 3.29 10.31
C ARG A 70 6.69 4.56 9.49
N HIS A 71 7.54 4.83 8.50
CA HIS A 71 7.51 6.10 7.77
C HIS A 71 6.59 6.11 6.54
N HIS A 72 6.21 4.95 5.99
CA HIS A 72 5.23 4.88 4.89
C HIS A 72 3.78 4.88 5.41
N GLY A 73 3.41 5.94 6.13
CA GLY A 73 2.04 6.26 6.56
C GLY A 73 1.14 6.72 5.41
N TYR A 74 1.10 5.98 4.30
CA TYR A 74 0.28 6.34 3.15
C TYR A 74 -1.20 6.36 3.52
N MET A 75 -1.93 7.39 3.08
CA MET A 75 -3.35 7.54 3.37
C MET A 75 -4.16 6.35 2.82
N ALA A 76 -4.49 5.39 3.68
CA ALA A 76 -5.50 4.39 3.42
C ALA A 76 -6.87 5.09 3.40
N THR A 77 -7.27 5.61 2.23
CA THR A 77 -8.61 6.13 1.98
C THR A 77 -9.63 5.09 2.43
N SER A 78 -10.43 5.44 3.44
CA SER A 78 -11.20 4.44 4.18
C SER A 78 -12.16 3.70 3.24
N PRO A 79 -12.10 2.36 3.14
CA PRO A 79 -13.09 1.60 2.38
C PRO A 79 -14.41 1.62 3.16
N SER A 80 -15.19 2.67 2.94
CA SER A 80 -16.45 3.01 3.62
C SER A 80 -17.62 2.07 3.29
N THR A 81 -17.37 1.04 2.49
CA THR A 81 -18.37 0.19 1.83
C THR A 81 -18.90 -0.97 2.68
N ASP A 82 -18.22 -1.37 3.77
CA ASP A 82 -18.65 -2.52 4.60
C ASP A 82 -19.69 -2.13 5.69
N ASN A 83 -19.92 -0.83 5.93
CA ASN A 83 -20.97 -0.37 6.86
C ASN A 83 -22.38 -0.81 6.41
N ASN A 84 -22.64 -0.91 5.11
CA ASN A 84 -23.92 -1.36 4.57
C ASN A 84 -24.24 -2.82 4.94
N GLY A 85 -23.23 -3.69 5.05
CA GLY A 85 -23.41 -5.08 5.50
C GLY A 85 -23.78 -5.16 6.99
N ALA A 86 -23.11 -4.35 7.82
CA ALA A 86 -23.42 -4.26 9.25
C ALA A 86 -24.83 -3.68 9.50
N PHE A 87 -25.17 -2.56 8.86
CA PHE A 87 -26.45 -1.87 9.03
C PHE A 87 -27.65 -2.69 8.53
N ARG A 88 -27.48 -3.44 7.43
CA ARG A 88 -28.47 -4.42 6.96
C ARG A 88 -28.68 -5.56 7.96
N HIS A 89 -27.64 -6.02 8.65
CA HIS A 89 -27.80 -7.03 9.71
C HIS A 89 -28.44 -6.47 10.98
N GLU A 90 -28.14 -5.24 11.38
CA GLU A 90 -28.76 -4.61 12.56
C GLU A 90 -30.26 -4.41 12.36
N THR A 91 -30.64 -3.83 11.20
CA THR A 91 -32.04 -3.72 10.81
C THR A 91 -32.69 -5.09 10.64
N ALA A 92 -32.06 -6.06 9.98
CA ALA A 92 -32.64 -7.41 9.83
C ALA A 92 -32.86 -8.14 11.16
N VAL A 93 -31.94 -8.03 12.14
CA VAL A 93 -32.13 -8.64 13.46
C VAL A 93 -33.26 -7.94 14.23
N VAL A 94 -33.27 -6.60 14.31
CA VAL A 94 -34.36 -5.90 15.01
C VAL A 94 -35.72 -6.13 14.34
N LEU A 95 -35.77 -6.14 13.00
CA LEU A 95 -37.01 -6.38 12.25
C LEU A 95 -37.48 -7.84 12.31
N THR A 96 -36.57 -8.83 12.32
CA THR A 96 -36.98 -10.23 12.52
C THR A 96 -37.41 -10.51 13.96
N VAL A 97 -36.76 -9.90 14.96
CA VAL A 97 -37.16 -10.08 16.37
C VAL A 97 -38.46 -9.35 16.69
N GLY A 98 -38.57 -8.06 16.34
CA GLY A 98 -39.81 -7.29 16.49
C GLY A 98 -40.95 -7.84 15.64
N GLY A 99 -40.65 -8.24 14.39
CA GLY A 99 -41.60 -8.86 13.48
C GLY A 99 -42.09 -10.22 13.96
N LEU A 100 -41.20 -11.13 14.36
CA LEU A 100 -41.59 -12.44 14.90
C LEU A 100 -42.33 -12.31 16.23
N GLY A 101 -41.94 -11.38 17.11
CA GLY A 101 -42.67 -11.07 18.34
C GLY A 101 -44.08 -10.51 18.06
N THR A 102 -44.22 -9.66 17.05
CA THR A 102 -45.52 -9.12 16.62
C THR A 102 -46.40 -10.19 15.96
N VAL A 103 -45.84 -11.04 15.10
CA VAL A 103 -46.55 -12.13 14.42
C VAL A 103 -46.96 -13.23 15.39
N THR A 104 -46.07 -13.65 16.31
CA THR A 104 -46.42 -14.63 17.35
C THR A 104 -47.42 -14.06 18.35
N GLY A 105 -47.25 -12.81 18.80
CA GLY A 105 -48.24 -12.12 19.63
C GLY A 105 -49.61 -11.98 18.95
N GLY A 106 -49.64 -11.64 17.66
CA GLY A 106 -50.85 -11.59 16.85
C GLY A 106 -51.54 -12.95 16.68
N LEU A 107 -50.77 -14.02 16.41
CA LEU A 107 -51.28 -15.39 16.38
C LEU A 107 -51.81 -15.84 17.75
N TYR A 108 -51.16 -15.45 18.85
CA TYR A 108 -51.63 -15.76 20.21
C TYR A 108 -52.93 -15.01 20.57
N LEU A 109 -53.05 -13.74 20.16
CA LEU A 109 -54.28 -12.95 20.30
C LEU A 109 -55.43 -13.49 19.43
N TRP A 110 -55.12 -13.97 18.22
CA TRP A 110 -56.09 -14.63 17.35
C TRP A 110 -56.56 -15.98 17.91
N ALA A 111 -55.63 -16.79 18.44
CA ALA A 111 -55.95 -18.04 19.14
C ALA A 111 -56.80 -17.79 20.40
N PHE A 112 -56.51 -16.73 21.16
CA PHE A 112 -57.31 -16.28 22.29
C PHE A 112 -58.72 -15.86 21.88
N HIS A 113 -58.88 -15.11 20.78
CA HIS A 113 -60.20 -14.74 20.26
C HIS A 113 -61.00 -15.97 19.83
N THR A 114 -60.38 -16.96 19.18
CA THR A 114 -61.05 -18.22 18.80
C THR A 114 -61.37 -19.12 20.00
N LEU A 115 -60.56 -19.12 21.07
CA LEU A 115 -60.87 -19.84 22.31
C LEU A 115 -62.06 -19.21 23.06
N ILE A 116 -62.13 -17.87 23.12
CA ILE A 116 -63.30 -17.15 23.65
C ILE A 116 -64.55 -17.44 22.82
N ALA A 117 -64.45 -17.37 21.48
CA ALA A 117 -65.57 -17.62 20.57
C ALA A 117 -66.07 -19.08 20.60
N THR A 118 -65.28 -20.02 21.12
CA THR A 118 -65.65 -21.44 21.32
C THR A 118 -66.01 -21.78 22.77
N GLY A 119 -65.98 -20.81 23.69
CA GLY A 119 -66.51 -20.95 25.05
C GLY A 119 -65.74 -21.90 25.98
N MET A 120 -64.48 -22.21 25.69
CA MET A 120 -63.72 -23.20 26.47
C MET A 120 -63.30 -22.66 27.86
N PRO A 121 -63.53 -23.39 28.96
CA PRO A 121 -63.01 -22.99 30.28
C PRO A 121 -61.48 -23.13 30.34
N GLY A 122 -60.81 -22.23 31.08
CA GLY A 122 -59.34 -22.20 31.23
C GLY A 122 -58.63 -21.04 30.52
N ILE A 123 -59.37 -20.13 29.88
CA ILE A 123 -58.85 -18.93 29.21
C ILE A 123 -58.10 -18.01 30.20
N SER A 124 -56.86 -17.63 29.88
CA SER A 124 -56.12 -16.66 30.69
C SER A 124 -56.68 -15.23 30.50
N PRO A 125 -56.64 -14.35 31.51
CA PRO A 125 -57.26 -13.01 31.41
C PRO A 125 -56.67 -12.16 30.28
N TRP A 126 -57.48 -11.35 29.59
CA TRP A 126 -57.05 -10.52 28.46
C TRP A 126 -55.80 -9.64 28.72
N TRP A 127 -55.57 -9.24 29.97
CA TRP A 127 -54.40 -8.43 30.34
C TRP A 127 -53.07 -9.19 30.26
N THR A 128 -53.05 -10.53 30.34
CA THR A 128 -51.80 -11.31 30.21
C THR A 128 -51.19 -11.13 28.82
N TYR A 129 -52.04 -11.08 27.78
CA TYR A 129 -51.65 -10.84 26.39
C TYR A 129 -51.13 -9.41 26.18
N VAL A 130 -51.73 -8.42 26.85
CA VAL A 130 -51.22 -7.03 26.81
C VAL A 130 -49.82 -6.96 27.44
N VAL A 131 -49.62 -7.59 28.61
CA VAL A 131 -48.28 -7.64 29.23
C VAL A 131 -47.29 -8.42 28.35
N PHE A 132 -47.71 -9.53 27.73
CA PHE A 132 -46.89 -10.30 26.81
C PHE A 132 -46.38 -9.46 25.62
N VAL A 133 -47.28 -8.70 24.96
CA VAL A 133 -46.91 -7.80 23.86
C VAL A 133 -45.98 -6.70 24.35
N VAL A 134 -46.33 -6.00 25.44
CA VAL A 134 -45.50 -4.93 26.02
C VAL A 134 -44.09 -5.41 26.38
N VAL A 135 -43.96 -6.59 26.98
CA VAL A 135 -42.65 -7.18 27.33
C VAL A 135 -41.84 -7.52 26.08
N ASN A 136 -42.44 -8.10 25.04
CA ASN A 136 -41.74 -8.38 23.79
C ASN A 136 -41.32 -7.11 23.05
N THR A 137 -42.17 -6.08 22.99
CA THR A 137 -41.82 -4.78 22.40
C THR A 137 -40.70 -4.09 23.18
N LEU A 138 -40.75 -4.10 24.52
CA LEU A 138 -39.73 -3.50 25.37
C LEU A 138 -38.38 -4.23 25.30
N THR A 139 -38.40 -5.56 25.24
CA THR A 139 -37.16 -6.35 25.09
C THR A 139 -36.58 -6.28 23.68
N ALA A 140 -37.42 -6.16 22.63
CA ALA A 140 -36.96 -5.82 21.27
C ALA A 140 -36.33 -4.42 21.22
N GLY A 141 -36.88 -3.44 21.94
CA GLY A 141 -36.29 -2.11 22.12
C GLY A 141 -34.93 -2.15 22.83
N LEU A 142 -34.80 -2.93 23.92
CA LEU A 142 -33.51 -3.16 24.59
C LEU A 142 -32.47 -3.80 23.65
N LEU A 143 -32.89 -4.74 22.79
CA LEU A 143 -32.03 -5.37 21.79
C LEU A 143 -31.50 -4.40 20.72
N TRP A 144 -32.00 -3.16 20.61
CA TRP A 144 -31.39 -2.13 19.77
C TRP A 144 -29.93 -1.84 20.18
N TRP A 145 -29.62 -1.85 21.49
CA TRP A 145 -28.28 -1.57 22.01
C TRP A 145 -27.35 -2.80 22.10
N HIS A 146 -27.78 -3.97 21.60
CA HIS A 146 -27.08 -5.24 21.78
C HIS A 146 -25.62 -5.24 21.30
N ARG A 147 -25.28 -4.44 20.27
CA ARG A 147 -23.91 -4.33 19.72
C ARG A 147 -22.99 -3.51 20.62
N ARG A 148 -23.51 -2.49 21.32
CA ARG A 148 -22.69 -1.56 22.14
C ARG A 148 -22.60 -2.01 23.59
N TYR A 149 -23.68 -2.56 24.15
CA TYR A 149 -23.76 -2.98 25.55
C TYR A 149 -24.37 -4.38 25.72
N PRO A 150 -23.83 -5.43 25.07
CA PRO A 150 -24.44 -6.78 25.03
C PRO A 150 -24.76 -7.35 26.42
N LEU A 151 -23.91 -7.08 27.42
CA LEU A 151 -24.09 -7.59 28.79
C LEU A 151 -25.18 -6.84 29.57
N LEU A 152 -25.30 -5.52 29.37
CA LEU A 152 -26.38 -4.74 29.99
C LEU A 152 -27.73 -5.10 29.36
N VAL A 153 -27.76 -5.33 28.04
CA VAL A 153 -28.95 -5.80 27.32
C VAL A 153 -29.34 -7.21 27.78
N PHE A 154 -28.39 -8.15 27.89
CA PHE A 154 -28.67 -9.48 28.48
C PHE A 154 -29.22 -9.36 29.91
N GLY A 155 -28.61 -8.56 30.78
CA GLY A 155 -29.06 -8.37 32.16
C GLY A 155 -30.45 -7.73 32.26
N ALA A 156 -30.74 -6.72 31.43
CA ALA A 156 -32.05 -6.06 31.40
C ALA A 156 -33.14 -6.97 30.83
N VAL A 157 -32.87 -7.71 29.74
CA VAL A 157 -33.82 -8.69 29.18
C VAL A 157 -34.06 -9.83 30.18
N LEU A 158 -33.01 -10.36 30.82
CA LEU A 158 -33.13 -11.39 31.86
C LEU A 158 -33.99 -10.91 33.03
N LEU A 159 -33.77 -9.69 33.53
CA LEU A 159 -34.58 -9.09 34.60
C LEU A 159 -36.06 -8.95 34.20
N VAL A 160 -36.33 -8.45 32.99
CA VAL A 160 -37.70 -8.28 32.48
C VAL A 160 -38.41 -9.62 32.28
N VAL A 161 -37.71 -10.63 31.75
CA VAL A 161 -38.27 -11.99 31.56
C VAL A 161 -38.54 -12.66 32.92
N VAL A 162 -37.62 -12.55 33.88
CA VAL A 162 -37.81 -13.12 35.23
C VAL A 162 -38.94 -12.42 35.97
N THR A 163 -39.02 -11.09 35.95
CA THR A 163 -40.11 -10.36 36.64
C THR A 163 -41.46 -10.61 36.00
N SER A 164 -41.57 -10.65 34.66
CA SER A 164 -42.81 -11.00 33.97
C SER A 164 -43.24 -12.45 34.23
N SER A 165 -42.32 -13.42 34.24
CA SER A 165 -42.64 -14.81 34.62
C SER A 165 -43.16 -14.94 36.06
N LEU A 166 -42.60 -14.17 37.00
CA LEU A 166 -43.07 -14.14 38.39
C LEU A 166 -44.43 -13.45 38.56
N MET A 167 -44.83 -12.58 37.64
CA MET A 167 -46.12 -11.88 37.63
C MET A 167 -47.23 -12.68 36.92
N LEU A 168 -46.94 -13.31 35.77
CA LEU A 168 -47.93 -14.07 34.98
C LEU A 168 -48.10 -15.52 35.47
N GLY A 169 -47.17 -16.05 36.27
CA GLY A 169 -47.22 -17.43 36.73
C GLY A 169 -46.99 -18.45 35.59
N HIS A 170 -47.50 -19.67 35.75
CA HIS A 170 -47.23 -20.77 34.82
C HIS A 170 -47.78 -20.53 33.39
N SER A 171 -48.94 -19.88 33.27
CA SER A 171 -49.71 -19.79 32.01
C SER A 171 -49.19 -18.78 30.98
N GLY A 172 -48.27 -17.87 31.35
CA GLY A 172 -47.80 -16.80 30.44
C GLY A 172 -46.44 -17.01 29.76
N ASN A 173 -45.70 -18.08 30.10
CA ASN A 173 -44.24 -18.09 29.90
C ASN A 173 -43.73 -18.56 28.52
N ALA A 174 -44.57 -19.16 27.68
CA ALA A 174 -44.10 -19.92 26.51
C ALA A 174 -43.33 -19.08 25.46
N GLY A 175 -43.66 -17.80 25.29
CA GLY A 175 -43.00 -16.92 24.31
C GLY A 175 -41.99 -15.92 24.89
N LEU A 176 -41.89 -15.79 26.22
CA LEU A 176 -41.07 -14.77 26.88
C LEU A 176 -39.56 -15.08 26.84
N THR A 177 -39.17 -16.33 26.50
CA THR A 177 -37.77 -16.74 26.44
C THR A 177 -37.05 -16.36 25.14
N LEU A 178 -37.77 -16.06 24.06
CA LEU A 178 -37.19 -15.72 22.75
C LEU A 178 -36.20 -14.53 22.83
N PRO A 179 -36.56 -13.36 23.41
CA PRO A 179 -35.63 -12.23 23.53
C PRO A 179 -34.38 -12.56 24.36
N LEU A 180 -34.51 -13.44 25.36
CA LEU A 180 -33.40 -13.86 26.21
C LEU A 180 -32.39 -14.70 25.44
N TRP A 181 -32.83 -15.69 24.65
CA TRP A 181 -31.95 -16.48 23.78
C TRP A 181 -31.26 -15.60 22.72
N LEU A 182 -31.98 -14.62 22.16
CA LEU A 182 -31.45 -13.63 21.21
C LEU A 182 -30.39 -12.72 21.85
N SER A 183 -30.56 -12.34 23.12
CA SER A 183 -29.53 -11.60 23.86
C SER A 183 -28.26 -12.44 24.08
N VAL A 184 -28.38 -13.76 24.27
CA VAL A 184 -27.21 -14.67 24.34
C VAL A 184 -26.51 -14.82 22.98
N TYR A 185 -27.25 -14.88 21.88
CA TYR A 185 -26.67 -14.79 20.52
C TYR A 185 -25.86 -13.49 20.34
N ALA A 186 -26.37 -12.35 20.81
CA ALA A 186 -25.67 -11.08 20.77
C ALA A 186 -24.39 -11.08 21.63
N VAL A 187 -24.45 -11.59 22.87
CA VAL A 187 -23.26 -11.73 23.74
C VAL A 187 -22.22 -12.65 23.10
N ALA A 188 -22.61 -13.80 22.53
CA ALA A 188 -21.69 -14.69 21.84
C ALA A 188 -21.04 -14.06 20.59
N THR A 189 -21.78 -13.19 19.90
CA THR A 189 -21.30 -12.46 18.71
C THR A 189 -20.28 -11.38 19.08
N TYR A 190 -20.53 -10.60 20.13
CA TYR A 190 -19.79 -9.35 20.41
C TYR A 190 -18.91 -9.36 21.68
N ALA A 191 -19.18 -10.19 22.69
CA ALA A 191 -18.42 -10.26 23.94
C ALA A 191 -17.42 -11.44 23.98
N PRO A 192 -16.42 -11.48 24.88
CA PRO A 192 -15.45 -12.57 24.95
C PRO A 192 -16.07 -13.96 25.20
N LEU A 193 -15.39 -15.01 24.72
CA LEU A 193 -15.86 -16.42 24.81
C LEU A 193 -16.28 -16.82 26.23
N ARG A 194 -15.44 -16.51 27.23
CA ARG A 194 -15.72 -16.79 28.66
C ARG A 194 -17.03 -16.13 29.10
N THR A 195 -17.27 -14.89 28.67
CA THR A 195 -18.46 -14.12 29.04
C THR A 195 -19.73 -14.67 28.37
N GLY A 196 -19.64 -15.10 27.11
CA GLY A 196 -20.74 -15.79 26.44
C GLY A 196 -21.15 -17.09 27.14
N LEU A 197 -20.16 -17.93 27.52
CA LEU A 197 -20.39 -19.15 28.29
C LEU A 197 -21.02 -18.87 29.67
N LEU A 198 -20.61 -17.79 30.34
CA LEU A 198 -21.25 -17.36 31.60
C LEU A 198 -22.72 -16.94 31.39
N THR A 199 -23.05 -16.24 30.30
CA THR A 199 -24.45 -15.88 29.99
C THR A 199 -25.32 -17.09 29.61
N VAL A 200 -24.75 -18.11 28.96
CA VAL A 200 -25.41 -19.41 28.73
C VAL A 200 -25.74 -20.07 30.05
N GLY A 201 -24.75 -20.23 30.94
CA GLY A 201 -24.94 -20.89 32.24
C GLY A 201 -25.92 -20.14 33.15
N ALA A 202 -25.76 -18.82 33.31
CA ALA A 202 -26.63 -17.99 34.14
C ALA A 202 -28.07 -17.92 33.60
N GLY A 203 -28.23 -17.74 32.28
CA GLY A 203 -29.54 -17.73 31.63
C GLY A 203 -30.26 -19.06 31.77
N TRP A 204 -29.56 -20.17 31.58
CA TRP A 204 -30.10 -21.52 31.73
C TRP A 204 -30.53 -21.83 33.17
N VAL A 205 -29.62 -21.67 34.15
CA VAL A 205 -29.91 -21.95 35.57
C VAL A 205 -31.09 -21.11 36.08
N LEU A 206 -31.14 -19.81 35.74
CA LEU A 206 -32.22 -18.95 36.19
C LEU A 206 -33.55 -19.26 35.49
N SER A 207 -33.53 -19.63 34.20
CA SER A 207 -34.75 -20.05 33.47
C SER A 207 -35.34 -21.35 34.03
N VAL A 208 -34.49 -22.33 34.34
CA VAL A 208 -34.90 -23.59 34.97
C VAL A 208 -35.41 -23.34 36.40
N GLY A 209 -34.69 -22.56 37.20
CA GLY A 209 -35.06 -22.22 38.57
C GLY A 209 -36.40 -21.48 38.67
N VAL A 210 -36.67 -20.53 37.76
CA VAL A 210 -37.96 -19.82 37.70
C VAL A 210 -39.11 -20.74 37.28
N LYS A 211 -38.94 -21.56 36.22
CA LYS A 211 -39.98 -22.54 35.83
C LYS A 211 -40.29 -23.53 36.96
N LEU A 212 -39.26 -24.07 37.62
CA LEU A 212 -39.40 -25.01 38.73
C LEU A 212 -40.08 -24.35 39.95
N GLY A 213 -39.62 -23.17 40.37
CA GLY A 213 -40.20 -22.44 41.49
C GLY A 213 -41.66 -22.03 41.26
N LEU A 214 -42.03 -21.67 40.03
CA LEU A 214 -43.42 -21.37 39.65
C LEU A 214 -44.32 -22.61 39.68
N ALA A 215 -43.83 -23.76 39.18
CA ALA A 215 -44.61 -25.00 39.18
C ALA A 215 -44.79 -25.57 40.61
N VAL A 216 -43.75 -25.52 41.45
CA VAL A 216 -43.86 -25.84 42.89
C VAL A 216 -44.84 -24.89 43.61
N ARG A 217 -44.75 -23.57 43.37
CA ARG A 217 -45.70 -22.58 43.92
C ARG A 217 -47.13 -22.79 43.42
N GLY A 218 -47.30 -23.34 42.22
CA GLY A 218 -48.58 -23.74 41.64
C GLY A 218 -49.15 -25.06 42.19
N GLY A 219 -48.46 -25.73 43.12
CA GLY A 219 -48.91 -26.99 43.71
C GLY A 219 -48.81 -28.20 42.77
N GLN A 220 -48.08 -28.10 41.65
CA GLN A 220 -47.90 -29.22 40.73
C GLN A 220 -46.97 -30.27 41.33
N GLN A 221 -47.35 -31.54 41.25
CA GLN A 221 -46.46 -32.68 41.53
C GLN A 221 -45.62 -32.95 40.28
N ILE A 222 -44.42 -32.37 40.24
CA ILE A 222 -43.49 -32.48 39.10
C ILE A 222 -42.60 -33.70 39.31
N ALA A 223 -42.54 -34.61 38.35
CA ALA A 223 -41.63 -35.74 38.39
C ALA A 223 -40.20 -35.32 37.97
N LEU A 224 -39.17 -35.91 38.58
CA LEU A 224 -37.77 -35.62 38.24
C LEU A 224 -37.43 -35.72 36.72
N PRO A 225 -37.98 -36.69 35.95
CA PRO A 225 -37.80 -36.72 34.50
C PRO A 225 -38.34 -35.47 33.77
N GLU A 226 -39.44 -34.89 34.22
CA GLU A 226 -40.07 -33.71 33.60
C GLU A 226 -39.19 -32.46 33.81
N VAL A 227 -38.62 -32.31 35.01
CA VAL A 227 -37.62 -31.27 35.30
C VAL A 227 -36.40 -31.44 34.38
N GLY A 228 -35.95 -32.68 34.17
CA GLY A 228 -34.88 -33.02 33.24
C GLY A 228 -35.19 -32.61 31.79
N LEU A 229 -36.38 -32.93 31.28
CA LEU A 229 -36.82 -32.57 29.93
C LEU A 229 -36.89 -31.05 29.75
N VAL A 230 -37.49 -30.31 30.69
CA VAL A 230 -37.57 -28.85 30.64
C VAL A 230 -36.19 -28.18 30.72
N ALA A 231 -35.26 -28.77 31.49
CA ALA A 231 -33.88 -28.29 31.55
C ALA A 231 -33.10 -28.57 30.26
N LEU A 232 -33.30 -29.74 29.62
CA LEU A 232 -32.69 -30.08 28.33
C LEU A 232 -33.21 -29.19 27.20
N ASP A 233 -34.52 -28.95 27.12
CA ASP A 233 -35.17 -28.04 26.16
C ASP A 233 -34.57 -26.62 26.23
N LEU A 234 -34.61 -26.01 27.43
CA LEU A 234 -34.01 -24.69 27.64
C LEU A 234 -32.51 -24.68 27.32
N GLY A 235 -31.78 -25.71 27.76
CA GLY A 235 -30.34 -25.85 27.53
C GLY A 235 -29.98 -25.90 26.04
N PHE A 236 -30.77 -26.64 25.26
CA PHE A 236 -30.62 -26.74 23.81
C PHE A 236 -30.74 -25.35 23.15
N PHE A 237 -31.76 -24.56 23.46
CA PHE A 237 -31.92 -23.22 22.86
C PHE A 237 -30.82 -22.24 23.27
N PHE A 238 -30.40 -22.25 24.54
CA PHE A 238 -29.27 -21.43 25.01
C PHE A 238 -27.95 -21.79 24.31
N VAL A 239 -27.65 -23.08 24.16
CA VAL A 239 -26.45 -23.56 23.46
C VAL A 239 -26.54 -23.27 21.95
N ALA A 240 -27.69 -23.50 21.32
CA ALA A 240 -27.88 -23.24 19.88
C ALA A 240 -27.67 -21.76 19.52
N CYS A 241 -28.28 -20.84 20.29
CA CYS A 241 -28.11 -19.40 20.05
C CYS A 241 -26.67 -18.93 20.30
N PHE A 242 -25.98 -19.51 21.30
CA PHE A 242 -24.57 -19.25 21.54
C PHE A 242 -23.68 -19.78 20.39
N VAL A 243 -23.92 -21.01 19.91
CA VAL A 243 -23.16 -21.61 18.79
C VAL A 243 -23.35 -20.81 17.50
N LEU A 244 -24.57 -20.35 17.21
CA LEU A 244 -24.86 -19.48 16.06
C LEU A 244 -24.13 -18.14 16.16
N GLY A 245 -24.16 -17.47 17.31
CA GLY A 245 -23.48 -16.20 17.52
C GLY A 245 -21.96 -16.32 17.46
N PHE A 246 -21.40 -17.35 18.08
CA PHE A 246 -19.96 -17.64 18.04
C PHE A 246 -19.49 -18.07 16.63
N GLY A 247 -20.28 -18.87 15.91
CA GLY A 247 -20.01 -19.23 14.52
C GLY A 247 -19.99 -18.02 13.60
N PHE A 248 -20.96 -17.12 13.74
CA PHE A 248 -21.04 -15.88 12.96
C PHE A 248 -19.89 -14.90 13.30
N ARG A 249 -19.47 -14.83 14.57
CA ARG A 249 -18.25 -14.13 14.98
C ARG A 249 -17.02 -14.72 14.27
N LEU A 250 -16.83 -16.03 14.31
CA LEU A 250 -15.69 -16.71 13.70
C LEU A 250 -15.67 -16.52 12.18
N GLN A 251 -16.83 -16.53 11.53
CA GLN A 251 -16.98 -16.19 10.11
C GLN A 251 -16.57 -14.73 9.83
N ARG A 252 -17.05 -13.77 10.62
CA ARG A 252 -16.66 -12.34 10.52
C ARG A 252 -15.16 -12.12 10.73
N GLN A 253 -14.52 -12.88 11.62
CA GLN A 253 -13.06 -12.85 11.80
C GLN A 253 -12.36 -13.40 10.54
N ARG A 254 -12.70 -14.62 10.10
CA ARG A 254 -12.12 -15.24 8.90
C ARG A 254 -12.21 -14.37 7.63
N VAL A 255 -13.33 -13.65 7.44
CA VAL A 255 -13.50 -12.73 6.30
C VAL A 255 -12.55 -11.52 6.40
N ARG A 256 -12.35 -10.97 7.59
CA ARG A 256 -11.39 -9.86 7.83
C ARG A 256 -9.95 -10.33 7.62
N ASP A 257 -9.57 -11.44 8.25
CA ASP A 257 -8.24 -12.05 8.10
C ASP A 257 -7.92 -12.35 6.63
N ALA A 258 -8.91 -12.80 5.85
CA ALA A 258 -8.76 -13.06 4.42
C ALA A 258 -8.61 -11.77 3.59
N ALA A 259 -9.41 -10.73 3.89
CA ALA A 259 -9.32 -9.44 3.21
C ALA A 259 -7.99 -8.71 3.49
N GLU A 260 -7.47 -8.80 4.72
CA GLU A 260 -6.16 -8.26 5.09
C GLU A 260 -5.03 -9.00 4.34
N ARG A 261 -5.05 -10.34 4.32
CA ARG A 261 -4.08 -11.14 3.55
C ARG A 261 -4.13 -10.84 2.05
N ALA A 262 -5.32 -10.63 1.48
CA ALA A 262 -5.47 -10.28 0.08
C ALA A 262 -4.78 -8.94 -0.25
N ARG A 263 -4.92 -7.91 0.60
CA ARG A 263 -4.22 -6.63 0.43
C ARG A 263 -2.71 -6.79 0.51
N LEU A 264 -2.20 -7.49 1.53
CA LEU A 264 -0.77 -7.75 1.70
C LEU A 264 -0.16 -8.51 0.50
N ILE A 265 -0.91 -9.46 -0.09
CA ILE A 265 -0.50 -10.16 -1.31
C ILE A 265 -0.49 -9.20 -2.51
N GLU A 266 -1.48 -8.33 -2.66
CA GLU A 266 -1.53 -7.35 -3.74
C GLU A 266 -0.41 -6.30 -3.64
N GLU A 267 -0.15 -5.78 -2.43
CA GLU A 267 0.95 -4.85 -2.14
C GLU A 267 2.32 -5.49 -2.44
N HIS A 268 2.56 -6.73 -1.99
CA HIS A 268 3.77 -7.47 -2.31
C HIS A 268 3.91 -7.75 -3.82
N ALA A 269 2.82 -8.11 -4.52
CA ALA A 269 2.85 -8.35 -5.96
C ALA A 269 3.15 -7.07 -6.76
N ARG A 270 2.60 -5.92 -6.35
CA ARG A 270 2.92 -4.60 -6.93
C ARG A 270 4.39 -4.25 -6.73
N ALA A 271 4.94 -4.47 -5.52
CA ALA A 271 6.36 -4.22 -5.22
C ALA A 271 7.30 -5.09 -6.07
N ILE A 272 7.05 -6.40 -6.15
CA ILE A 272 7.85 -7.34 -6.97
C ILE A 272 7.78 -6.97 -8.46
N ASN A 273 6.61 -6.59 -8.98
CA ASN A 273 6.48 -6.15 -10.36
C ASN A 273 7.24 -4.84 -10.63
N ALA A 274 7.23 -3.89 -9.70
CA ALA A 274 8.00 -2.65 -9.83
C ALA A 274 9.52 -2.92 -9.81
N GLU A 275 10.00 -3.76 -8.91
CA GLU A 275 11.40 -4.20 -8.84
C GLU A 275 11.84 -4.93 -10.11
N ALA A 276 11.00 -5.82 -10.64
CA ALA A 276 11.26 -6.54 -11.89
C ALA A 276 11.34 -5.59 -13.11
N VAL A 277 10.40 -4.65 -13.23
CA VAL A 277 10.39 -3.65 -14.31
C VAL A 277 11.61 -2.71 -14.21
N ALA A 278 11.97 -2.26 -13.01
CA ALA A 278 13.16 -1.43 -12.79
C ALA A 278 14.46 -2.21 -13.10
N THR A 279 14.53 -3.49 -12.73
CA THR A 279 15.66 -4.37 -13.03
C THR A 279 15.83 -4.58 -14.53
N GLU A 280 14.74 -4.88 -15.24
CA GLU A 280 14.75 -5.06 -16.69
C GLU A 280 15.06 -3.76 -17.44
N ARG A 281 14.52 -2.62 -17.01
CA ARG A 281 14.86 -1.29 -17.56
C ARG A 281 16.36 -0.99 -17.42
N ASN A 282 16.96 -1.33 -16.27
CA ASN A 282 18.40 -1.20 -16.04
C ASN A 282 19.24 -2.23 -16.83
N ARG A 283 18.72 -3.43 -17.10
CA ARG A 283 19.37 -4.41 -17.98
C ARG A 283 19.37 -3.90 -19.42
N LEU A 284 18.21 -3.54 -19.97
CA LEU A 284 18.06 -2.99 -21.32
C LEU A 284 18.93 -1.74 -21.52
N ALA A 285 19.00 -0.83 -20.54
CA ALA A 285 19.87 0.35 -20.61
C ALA A 285 21.38 0.00 -20.67
N ARG A 286 21.81 -1.11 -20.03
CA ARG A 286 23.19 -1.62 -20.12
C ARG A 286 23.43 -2.34 -21.44
N ASP A 287 22.55 -3.26 -21.84
CA ASP A 287 22.68 -4.03 -23.08
C ASP A 287 22.70 -3.10 -24.31
N LEU A 288 21.89 -2.03 -24.29
CA LEU A 288 21.92 -0.96 -25.29
C LEU A 288 23.21 -0.13 -25.24
N HIS A 289 23.77 0.15 -24.06
CA HIS A 289 25.04 0.86 -23.93
C HIS A 289 26.19 0.01 -24.47
N ASP A 290 26.32 -1.22 -24.00
CA ASP A 290 27.46 -2.10 -24.27
C ASP A 290 27.48 -2.55 -25.74
N LEU A 291 26.32 -2.73 -26.39
CA LEU A 291 26.25 -2.99 -27.83
C LEU A 291 26.40 -1.69 -28.65
N ALA A 292 25.52 -0.71 -28.45
CA ALA A 292 25.45 0.43 -29.38
C ALA A 292 26.61 1.42 -29.22
N ALA A 293 27.13 1.63 -28.00
CA ALA A 293 28.29 2.49 -27.82
C ALA A 293 29.59 1.85 -28.35
N HIS A 294 29.67 0.52 -28.41
CA HIS A 294 30.82 -0.20 -28.98
C HIS A 294 30.79 -0.12 -30.51
N GLU A 295 29.67 -0.46 -31.15
CA GLU A 295 29.46 -0.33 -32.60
C GLU A 295 29.70 1.12 -33.09
N VAL A 296 29.16 2.12 -32.39
CA VAL A 296 29.38 3.55 -32.73
C VAL A 296 30.83 3.98 -32.47
N MET A 297 31.53 3.38 -31.50
CA MET A 297 32.97 3.62 -31.29
C MET A 297 33.82 3.01 -32.41
N ASP A 298 33.54 1.79 -32.85
CA ASP A 298 34.26 1.13 -33.96
C ASP A 298 34.05 1.87 -35.28
N VAL A 299 32.83 2.39 -35.53
CA VAL A 299 32.57 3.31 -36.65
C VAL A 299 33.41 4.59 -36.50
N LEU A 300 33.47 5.21 -35.31
CA LEU A 300 34.26 6.42 -35.06
C LEU A 300 35.78 6.18 -35.25
N LEU A 301 36.29 5.04 -34.78
CA LEU A 301 37.69 4.63 -34.96
C LEU A 301 38.01 4.37 -36.44
N SER A 302 37.09 3.73 -37.17
CA SER A 302 37.22 3.48 -38.61
C SER A 302 37.26 4.78 -39.42
N ILE A 303 36.40 5.75 -39.10
CA ILE A 303 36.43 7.09 -39.71
C ILE A 303 37.76 7.79 -39.41
N ARG A 304 38.24 7.71 -38.17
CA ARG A 304 39.53 8.30 -37.76
C ARG A 304 40.72 7.68 -38.48
N ALA A 305 40.72 6.36 -38.68
CA ALA A 305 41.75 5.67 -39.45
C ALA A 305 41.77 6.14 -40.91
N LEU A 306 40.59 6.26 -41.55
CA LEU A 306 40.46 6.79 -42.92
C LEU A 306 40.93 8.26 -43.03
N ARG A 307 40.73 9.06 -41.98
CA ARG A 307 41.21 10.45 -41.92
C ARG A 307 42.73 10.61 -41.82
N ILE A 308 43.49 9.55 -41.51
CA ILE A 308 44.96 9.58 -41.55
C ILE A 308 45.47 9.50 -43.01
N THR A 309 44.74 8.85 -43.90
CA THR A 309 45.09 8.67 -45.32
C THR A 309 44.31 9.55 -46.29
N SER A 310 43.21 10.20 -45.87
CA SER A 310 42.43 11.12 -46.71
C SER A 310 41.78 12.25 -45.89
N ASP A 311 42.09 13.51 -46.22
CA ASP A 311 41.51 14.69 -45.54
C ASP A 311 40.22 15.24 -46.20
N ASP A 312 39.35 14.32 -46.60
CA ASP A 312 38.03 14.63 -47.16
C ASP A 312 37.16 15.39 -46.14
N PRO A 313 36.59 16.57 -46.49
CA PRO A 313 35.69 17.31 -45.60
C PRO A 313 34.45 16.49 -45.19
N ILE A 314 33.98 15.54 -46.02
CA ILE A 314 32.85 14.65 -45.70
C ILE A 314 33.24 13.72 -44.55
N LEU A 315 34.47 13.18 -44.51
CA LEU A 315 34.93 12.36 -43.39
C LEU A 315 34.98 13.16 -42.08
N ARG A 316 35.31 14.45 -42.13
CA ARG A 316 35.26 15.35 -40.94
C ARG A 316 33.82 15.55 -40.45
N GLU A 317 32.87 15.77 -41.37
CA GLU A 317 31.46 15.95 -41.02
C GLU A 317 30.86 14.65 -40.42
N VAL A 318 31.19 13.49 -40.99
CA VAL A 318 30.75 12.19 -40.48
C VAL A 318 31.38 11.88 -39.13
N GLU A 319 32.68 12.17 -38.91
CA GLU A 319 33.32 12.03 -37.58
C GLU A 319 32.56 12.83 -36.51
N GLN A 320 32.23 14.10 -36.80
CA GLN A 320 31.48 14.94 -35.86
C GLN A 320 30.05 14.42 -35.61
N LYS A 321 29.36 13.90 -36.63
CA LYS A 321 28.02 13.31 -36.46
C LYS A 321 28.05 12.05 -35.61
N THR A 322 29.01 11.15 -35.84
CA THR A 322 29.19 9.92 -35.06
C THR A 322 29.56 10.23 -33.60
N ALA A 323 30.45 11.21 -33.36
CA ALA A 323 30.79 11.65 -32.01
C ALA A 323 29.58 12.23 -31.25
N ARG A 324 28.74 13.05 -31.91
CA ARG A 324 27.50 13.58 -31.31
C ARG A 324 26.47 12.48 -31.04
N ALA A 325 26.36 11.48 -31.91
CA ALA A 325 25.46 10.34 -31.71
C ALA A 325 25.83 9.53 -30.45
N LEU A 326 27.14 9.30 -30.24
CA LEU A 326 27.65 8.62 -29.05
C LEU A 326 27.34 9.39 -27.75
N ASP A 327 27.46 10.72 -27.77
CA ASP A 327 27.22 11.57 -26.60
C ASP A 327 25.72 11.72 -26.27
N ASN A 328 24.88 11.82 -27.31
CA ASN A 328 23.41 11.74 -27.16
C ASN A 328 22.98 10.40 -26.55
N MET A 329 23.55 9.27 -27.01
CA MET A 329 23.28 7.95 -26.41
C MET A 329 23.70 7.87 -24.94
N ARG A 330 24.88 8.39 -24.59
CA ARG A 330 25.34 8.47 -23.18
C ARG A 330 24.40 9.28 -22.31
N THR A 331 23.89 10.40 -22.83
CA THR A 331 22.92 11.27 -22.15
C THR A 331 21.61 10.55 -21.87
N VAL A 332 21.05 9.84 -22.86
CA VAL A 332 19.81 9.04 -22.70
C VAL A 332 20.01 7.88 -21.73
N VAL A 333 21.14 7.16 -21.80
CA VAL A 333 21.45 6.10 -20.83
C VAL A 333 21.60 6.65 -19.40
N ARG A 334 22.08 7.90 -19.24
CA ARG A 334 22.17 8.55 -17.92
C ARG A 334 20.80 8.91 -17.35
N THR A 335 19.89 9.53 -18.10
CA THR A 335 18.55 9.84 -17.57
C THR A 335 17.78 8.58 -17.18
N LEU A 336 17.85 7.50 -17.97
CA LEU A 336 17.28 6.19 -17.63
C LEU A 336 17.85 5.56 -16.34
N ARG A 337 19.02 6.00 -15.87
CA ARG A 337 19.72 5.49 -14.69
C ARG A 337 19.60 6.42 -13.48
N ASP A 338 19.66 7.73 -13.69
CA ASP A 338 19.52 8.76 -12.65
C ASP A 338 18.09 8.77 -12.07
N GLU A 339 17.06 8.45 -12.87
CA GLU A 339 15.67 8.20 -12.41
C GLU A 339 15.54 7.05 -11.38
N ASN A 340 16.52 6.15 -11.29
CA ASN A 340 16.51 4.99 -10.40
C ASN A 340 17.48 5.10 -9.20
N HIS A 341 18.19 6.23 -9.04
CA HIS A 341 19.19 6.40 -7.97
C HIS A 341 18.68 7.25 -6.80
N HIS A 342 17.72 6.70 -6.04
CA HIS A 342 17.45 7.10 -4.66
C HIS A 342 18.44 6.40 -3.72
N GLY A 343 19.71 6.80 -3.77
CA GLY A 343 20.76 6.37 -2.85
C GLY A 343 20.77 7.22 -1.57
N PRO A 344 21.13 6.66 -0.39
CA PRO A 344 21.33 7.46 0.83
C PRO A 344 22.50 8.44 0.69
N GLU A 345 22.48 9.52 1.49
CA GLU A 345 23.56 10.51 1.64
C GLU A 345 24.07 11.12 0.32
N ARG A 346 23.23 11.95 -0.31
CA ARG A 346 23.73 13.11 -1.05
C ARG A 346 24.23 14.15 -0.04
N ALA A 347 25.44 14.67 -0.24
CA ALA A 347 25.99 15.74 0.58
C ALA A 347 25.11 17.02 0.46
N PRO A 348 25.04 17.87 1.50
CA PRO A 348 24.32 19.14 1.44
C PRO A 348 24.72 19.98 0.22
N LEU A 349 23.75 20.71 -0.37
CA LEU A 349 23.96 21.49 -1.59
C LEU A 349 25.16 22.46 -1.48
N HIS A 350 25.40 23.03 -0.29
CA HIS A 350 26.58 23.86 -0.01
C HIS A 350 27.91 23.13 -0.33
N ASP A 351 28.07 21.90 0.17
CA ASP A 351 29.32 21.14 0.05
C ASP A 351 29.49 20.59 -1.36
N ALA A 352 28.39 20.11 -1.97
CA ALA A 352 28.38 19.66 -3.36
C ALA A 352 28.69 20.80 -4.34
N ALA A 353 28.17 22.01 -4.10
CA ALA A 353 28.45 23.19 -4.92
C ALA A 353 29.91 23.67 -4.75
N ARG A 354 30.42 23.72 -3.52
CA ARG A 354 31.82 24.09 -3.25
C ARG A 354 32.78 23.09 -3.89
N HIS A 355 32.58 21.79 -3.70
CA HIS A 355 33.43 20.77 -4.30
C HIS A 355 33.44 20.83 -5.85
N LEU A 356 32.28 21.09 -6.47
CA LEU A 356 32.17 21.30 -7.93
C LEU A 356 32.95 22.53 -8.41
N ILE A 357 32.88 23.64 -7.68
CA ILE A 357 33.63 24.87 -7.96
C ILE A 357 35.13 24.63 -7.82
N ASP A 358 35.58 24.08 -6.68
CA ASP A 358 36.99 23.84 -6.39
C ASP A 358 37.63 22.89 -7.42
N THR A 359 36.89 21.86 -7.85
CA THR A 359 37.33 20.91 -8.88
C THR A 359 37.48 21.60 -10.23
N LEU A 360 36.47 22.34 -10.72
CA LEU A 360 36.55 23.00 -12.02
C LEU A 360 37.56 24.16 -12.05
N ALA A 361 37.69 24.91 -10.95
CA ALA A 361 38.68 25.96 -10.80
C ALA A 361 40.11 25.40 -10.86
N SER A 362 40.39 24.28 -10.19
CA SER A 362 41.71 23.64 -10.19
C SER A 362 42.03 22.87 -11.47
N GLU A 363 41.07 22.16 -12.07
CA GLU A 363 41.27 21.45 -13.35
C GLU A 363 41.52 22.38 -14.55
N ARG A 364 40.94 23.60 -14.53
CA ARG A 364 40.96 24.52 -15.69
C ARG A 364 41.65 25.87 -15.45
N GLY A 365 42.04 26.18 -14.22
CA GLY A 365 42.64 27.47 -13.88
C GLY A 365 41.64 28.64 -13.90
N ILE A 366 40.35 28.38 -13.68
CA ILE A 366 39.32 29.42 -13.62
C ILE A 366 39.44 30.14 -12.28
N ALA A 367 39.64 31.46 -12.31
CA ALA A 367 39.56 32.28 -11.10
C ALA A 367 38.08 32.45 -10.71
N VAL A 368 37.69 31.94 -9.55
CA VAL A 368 36.30 32.00 -9.06
C VAL A 368 36.24 32.73 -7.73
N ASP A 369 35.30 33.68 -7.62
CA ASP A 369 34.86 34.29 -6.37
C ASP A 369 33.47 33.75 -6.04
N ALA A 370 33.31 33.02 -4.92
CA ALA A 370 32.12 32.22 -4.64
C ALA A 370 31.55 32.46 -3.24
N HIS A 371 30.39 33.11 -3.18
CA HIS A 371 29.58 33.23 -1.97
C HIS A 371 28.49 32.16 -1.96
N ILE A 372 28.51 31.27 -0.96
CA ILE A 372 27.56 30.16 -0.83
C ILE A 372 26.92 30.20 0.56
N ARG A 373 25.59 30.33 0.61
CA ARG A 373 24.79 30.41 1.83
C ARG A 373 23.54 29.54 1.69
N VAL A 374 23.65 28.28 2.13
CA VAL A 374 22.54 27.32 2.17
C VAL A 374 22.38 26.85 3.62
N PRO A 375 21.61 27.58 4.46
CA PRO A 375 21.39 27.23 5.86
C PRO A 375 20.20 26.26 6.05
N VAL A 376 19.43 26.01 4.98
CA VAL A 376 18.22 25.18 4.94
C VAL A 376 18.48 23.86 4.22
N HIS A 377 17.63 22.86 4.44
CA HIS A 377 17.57 21.70 3.54
C HIS A 377 16.94 22.11 2.20
N VAL A 378 17.41 21.52 1.10
CA VAL A 378 16.95 21.81 -0.26
C VAL A 378 16.53 20.50 -0.93
N ALA A 379 15.33 20.48 -1.51
CA ALA A 379 14.79 19.30 -2.16
C ALA A 379 15.71 18.79 -3.27
N ASP A 380 15.81 17.46 -3.36
CA ASP A 380 16.80 16.73 -4.16
C ASP A 380 16.79 17.12 -5.66
N ALA A 381 15.60 17.42 -6.20
CA ALA A 381 15.41 17.90 -7.57
C ALA A 381 15.95 19.33 -7.79
N ALA A 382 15.77 20.22 -6.81
CA ALA A 382 16.29 21.59 -6.85
C ALA A 382 17.82 21.61 -6.67
N ALA A 383 18.35 20.79 -5.76
CA ALA A 383 19.79 20.63 -5.57
C ALA A 383 20.49 20.10 -6.83
N SER A 384 19.98 19.02 -7.42
CA SER A 384 20.51 18.43 -8.67
C SER A 384 20.46 19.40 -9.85
N THR A 385 19.36 20.15 -9.99
CA THR A 385 19.21 21.18 -11.03
C THR A 385 20.20 22.32 -10.84
N THR A 386 20.34 22.82 -9.61
CA THR A 386 21.29 23.90 -9.26
C THR A 386 22.73 23.52 -9.59
N LEU A 387 23.19 22.32 -9.19
CA LEU A 387 24.54 21.82 -9.50
C LEU A 387 24.75 21.65 -11.01
N SER A 388 23.73 21.22 -11.75
CA SER A 388 23.78 21.06 -13.20
C SER A 388 23.93 22.41 -13.92
N VAL A 389 23.23 23.45 -13.46
CA VAL A 389 23.32 24.81 -14.02
C VAL A 389 24.64 25.48 -13.62
N LEU A 390 25.09 25.31 -12.39
CA LEU A 390 26.39 25.80 -11.90
C LEU A 390 27.55 25.25 -12.75
N LYS A 391 27.55 23.93 -13.02
CA LYS A 391 28.53 23.30 -13.91
C LYS A 391 28.50 23.87 -15.32
N GLU A 392 27.31 23.99 -15.91
CA GLU A 392 27.13 24.49 -17.28
C GLU A 392 27.56 25.96 -17.40
N ALA A 393 27.22 26.81 -16.42
CA ALA A 393 27.63 28.21 -16.40
C ALA A 393 29.17 28.36 -16.29
N LEU A 394 29.83 27.56 -15.44
CA LEU A 394 31.30 27.55 -15.34
C LEU A 394 31.98 27.11 -16.65
N LEU A 395 31.46 26.07 -17.31
CA LEU A 395 32.01 25.59 -18.59
C LEU A 395 31.80 26.61 -19.73
N ASN A 396 30.70 27.35 -19.73
CA ASN A 396 30.48 28.43 -20.70
C ASN A 396 31.36 29.66 -20.40
N ALA A 397 31.56 30.01 -19.13
CA ALA A 397 32.47 31.10 -18.74
C ALA A 397 33.93 30.80 -19.16
N ASP A 398 34.39 29.56 -18.94
CA ASP A 398 35.69 29.07 -19.43
C ASP A 398 35.81 29.14 -20.97
N ALA A 399 34.79 28.68 -21.70
CA ALA A 399 34.80 28.70 -23.17
C ALA A 399 34.77 30.11 -23.78
N HIS A 400 34.03 31.06 -23.17
CA HIS A 400 33.81 32.39 -23.73
C HIS A 400 34.76 33.48 -23.19
N ALA A 401 35.13 33.38 -21.91
CA ALA A 401 35.96 34.35 -21.21
C ALA A 401 37.15 33.68 -20.47
N PRO A 402 37.95 32.82 -21.14
CA PRO A 402 39.05 32.11 -20.50
C PRO A 402 40.05 33.08 -19.85
N GLY A 403 40.44 32.79 -18.61
CA GLY A 403 41.33 33.63 -17.80
C GLY A 403 40.68 34.90 -17.22
N ARG A 404 39.38 35.12 -17.37
CA ARG A 404 38.63 36.15 -16.62
C ARG A 404 38.05 35.58 -15.33
N PRO A 405 37.88 36.40 -14.27
CA PRO A 405 37.24 35.95 -13.04
C PRO A 405 35.75 35.67 -13.25
N VAL A 406 35.21 34.71 -12.50
CA VAL A 406 33.79 34.37 -12.46
C VAL A 406 33.28 34.58 -11.03
N THR A 407 32.24 35.40 -10.87
CA THR A 407 31.57 35.64 -9.58
C THR A 407 30.33 34.76 -9.47
N ILE A 408 30.19 34.05 -8.35
CA ILE A 408 29.11 33.11 -8.07
C ILE A 408 28.46 33.47 -6.74
N ALA A 409 27.14 33.65 -6.75
CA ALA A 409 26.31 33.74 -5.57
C ALA A 409 25.30 32.59 -5.57
N LEU A 410 25.31 31.77 -4.53
CA LEU A 410 24.33 30.70 -4.29
C LEU A 410 23.74 30.89 -2.89
N ASP A 411 22.56 31.50 -2.83
CA ASP A 411 21.79 31.67 -1.60
C ASP A 411 20.57 30.72 -1.64
N ALA A 412 20.17 30.22 -0.47
CA ALA A 412 18.92 29.50 -0.30
C ALA A 412 18.22 29.89 1.02
N ASP A 413 16.90 29.83 1.01
CA ASP A 413 16.00 30.09 2.12
C ASP A 413 14.84 29.08 2.12
N ASP A 414 13.96 29.13 3.12
CA ASP A 414 12.84 28.19 3.27
C ASP A 414 11.84 28.21 2.10
N THR A 415 11.92 29.19 1.19
CA THR A 415 11.06 29.33 0.01
C THR A 415 11.78 29.14 -1.34
N SER A 416 13.06 29.48 -1.44
CA SER A 416 13.77 29.55 -2.73
C SER A 416 15.24 29.16 -2.68
N VAL A 417 15.77 28.72 -3.83
CA VAL A 417 17.20 28.54 -4.11
C VAL A 417 17.56 29.44 -5.28
N ARG A 418 18.50 30.36 -5.07
CA ARG A 418 18.90 31.38 -6.04
C ARG A 418 20.38 31.24 -6.36
N LEU A 419 20.67 30.88 -7.62
CA LEU A 419 22.02 30.82 -8.17
C LEU A 419 22.19 31.96 -9.17
N THR A 420 23.23 32.78 -8.98
CA THR A 420 23.67 33.78 -9.96
C THR A 420 25.14 33.53 -10.30
N VAL A 421 25.47 33.40 -11.58
CA VAL A 421 26.84 33.29 -12.10
C VAL A 421 27.07 34.44 -13.05
N THR A 422 28.13 35.22 -12.84
CA THR A 422 28.48 36.39 -13.65
C THR A 422 29.94 36.31 -14.10
N ASN A 423 30.22 36.57 -15.37
CA ASN A 423 31.58 36.64 -15.92
C ASN A 423 31.70 37.79 -16.93
N PRO A 424 32.86 38.46 -17.07
CA PRO A 424 33.06 39.46 -18.12
C PRO A 424 32.85 38.87 -19.51
N THR A 425 32.25 39.65 -20.43
CA THR A 425 32.35 39.33 -21.86
C THR A 425 33.70 39.77 -22.43
N ARG A 426 34.03 39.31 -23.65
CA ARG A 426 35.24 39.78 -24.35
C ARG A 426 34.99 41.16 -24.95
N ASP A 427 35.88 42.09 -24.66
CA ASP A 427 35.94 43.39 -25.30
C ASP A 427 36.06 43.23 -26.83
N THR A 428 35.05 43.70 -27.57
CA THR A 428 34.98 43.58 -29.05
C THR A 428 35.70 44.72 -29.77
N SER A 429 36.44 45.54 -29.03
CA SER A 429 36.88 46.89 -29.43
C SER A 429 38.27 47.00 -30.05
N THR A 430 39.13 45.95 -29.99
CA THR A 430 40.56 46.08 -30.37
C THR A 430 41.14 45.03 -31.32
N ASP A 431 40.43 43.93 -31.65
CA ASP A 431 40.99 42.86 -32.50
C ASP A 431 40.05 42.43 -33.65
N ALA A 432 40.03 43.24 -34.71
CA ALA A 432 39.28 42.96 -35.94
C ALA A 432 39.94 41.88 -36.84
N HIS A 433 41.08 41.31 -36.43
CA HIS A 433 41.93 40.45 -37.27
C HIS A 433 42.28 39.08 -36.66
N PHE A 434 41.40 38.49 -35.86
CA PHE A 434 41.37 37.03 -35.70
C PHE A 434 40.19 36.38 -36.41
N SER A 435 40.50 35.33 -37.17
CA SER A 435 39.52 34.58 -37.96
C SER A 435 38.47 33.90 -37.08
N ARG A 436 37.33 33.54 -37.69
CA ARG A 436 36.17 32.88 -37.05
C ARG A 436 36.52 31.46 -36.61
N SER A 437 37.28 31.34 -35.52
CA SER A 437 37.66 30.05 -34.94
C SER A 437 36.41 29.31 -34.47
N SER A 438 36.23 28.08 -34.94
CA SER A 438 34.96 27.36 -34.90
C SER A 438 34.69 26.68 -33.54
N HIS A 439 34.83 27.44 -32.45
CA HIS A 439 34.33 27.09 -31.11
C HIS A 439 33.09 27.92 -30.78
N ALA A 440 32.17 28.01 -31.74
CA ALA A 440 30.79 28.36 -31.43
C ALA A 440 30.20 27.20 -30.62
N SER A 441 30.21 27.33 -29.28
CA SER A 441 29.37 26.55 -28.39
C SER A 441 27.93 26.68 -28.89
N THR A 442 27.41 25.59 -29.42
CA THR A 442 26.00 25.54 -29.85
C THR A 442 25.15 25.67 -28.59
N GLY A 443 24.41 26.77 -28.43
CA GLY A 443 23.80 27.23 -27.16
C GLY A 443 22.76 26.34 -26.49
N TYR A 444 22.65 25.07 -26.89
CA TYR A 444 21.77 24.06 -26.31
C TYR A 444 22.02 23.78 -24.82
N GLY A 445 23.24 24.03 -24.31
CA GLY A 445 23.56 23.85 -22.89
C GLY A 445 22.68 24.72 -21.97
N LEU A 446 22.55 26.00 -22.31
CA LEU A 446 21.68 26.95 -21.61
C LEU A 446 20.18 26.71 -21.90
N VAL A 447 19.83 26.18 -23.08
CA VAL A 447 18.44 25.77 -23.37
C VAL A 447 18.02 24.59 -22.49
N GLY A 448 18.84 23.54 -22.40
CA GLY A 448 18.59 22.41 -21.51
C GLY A 448 18.62 22.80 -20.02
N ALA A 449 19.37 23.84 -19.65
CA ALA A 449 19.30 24.43 -18.31
C ALA A 449 17.93 25.08 -18.04
N ALA A 450 17.40 25.86 -18.99
CA ALA A 450 16.08 26.47 -18.91
C ALA A 450 14.95 25.43 -18.84
N GLU A 451 15.01 24.39 -19.67
CA GLU A 451 14.04 23.28 -19.68
C GLU A 451 14.02 22.55 -18.33
N ARG A 452 15.20 22.22 -17.77
CA ARG A 452 15.29 21.57 -16.45
C ARG A 452 14.77 22.46 -15.32
N ALA A 453 15.04 23.77 -15.35
CA ALA A 453 14.50 24.71 -14.38
C ALA A 453 12.96 24.76 -14.43
N GLY A 454 12.37 24.80 -15.64
CA GLY A 454 10.93 24.77 -15.83
C GLY A 454 10.26 23.48 -15.33
N LEU A 455 10.91 22.33 -15.51
CA LEU A 455 10.41 21.02 -15.03
C LEU A 455 10.29 20.91 -13.50
N VAL A 456 11.08 21.70 -12.74
CA VAL A 456 10.97 21.80 -11.27
C VAL A 456 10.22 23.05 -10.79
N GLY A 457 9.48 23.72 -11.69
CA GLY A 457 8.69 24.91 -11.37
C GLY A 457 9.49 26.20 -11.15
N GLY A 458 10.78 26.20 -11.48
CA GLY A 458 11.67 27.35 -11.34
C GLY A 458 11.72 28.27 -12.56
N ARG A 459 12.55 29.30 -12.45
CA ARG A 459 12.87 30.29 -13.49
C ARG A 459 14.35 30.24 -13.82
N PHE A 460 14.68 30.51 -15.08
CA PHE A 460 16.04 30.60 -15.58
C PHE A 460 16.14 31.76 -16.57
N GLU A 461 17.23 32.52 -16.50
CA GLU A 461 17.53 33.65 -17.37
C GLU A 461 19.04 33.68 -17.67
N ALA A 462 19.41 33.92 -18.92
CA ALA A 462 20.81 34.08 -19.32
C ALA A 462 20.93 35.26 -20.28
N VAL A 463 21.54 36.36 -19.81
CA VAL A 463 21.50 37.68 -20.46
C VAL A 463 22.81 38.46 -20.31
N PRO A 464 23.12 39.38 -21.25
CA PRO A 464 24.11 40.42 -21.00
C PRO A 464 23.69 41.33 -19.84
N ALA A 465 24.62 41.64 -18.95
CA ALA A 465 24.44 42.63 -17.90
C ALA A 465 24.87 44.03 -18.38
N ALA A 466 24.29 45.08 -17.78
CA ALA A 466 24.47 46.48 -18.19
C ALA A 466 25.92 47.02 -18.06
N ASN A 467 26.81 46.27 -17.42
CA ASN A 467 28.23 46.60 -17.23
C ASN A 467 29.17 45.86 -18.22
N GLY A 468 28.63 45.06 -19.15
CA GLY A 468 29.43 44.27 -20.11
C GLY A 468 29.77 42.85 -19.64
N ASP A 469 29.25 42.41 -18.50
CA ASP A 469 29.30 41.00 -18.10
C ASP A 469 28.21 40.17 -18.81
N TRP A 470 28.37 38.86 -18.81
CA TRP A 470 27.30 37.89 -19.02
C TRP A 470 26.80 37.38 -17.67
N ARG A 471 25.49 37.26 -17.49
CA ARG A 471 24.87 36.75 -16.26
C ARG A 471 23.94 35.59 -16.56
N VAL A 472 24.10 34.51 -15.80
CA VAL A 472 23.13 33.40 -15.70
C VAL A 472 22.48 33.46 -14.32
N THR A 473 21.16 33.48 -14.29
CA THR A 473 20.33 33.52 -13.07
C THR A 473 19.39 32.32 -13.07
N LEU A 474 19.30 31.63 -11.94
CA LEU A 474 18.41 30.50 -11.70
C LEU A 474 17.70 30.72 -10.35
N GLU A 475 16.39 30.49 -10.33
CA GLU A 475 15.54 30.61 -9.15
C GLU A 475 14.60 29.40 -9.09
N LEU A 476 14.81 28.52 -8.12
CA LEU A 476 14.01 27.31 -7.91
C LEU A 476 13.26 27.40 -6.58
N PRO A 477 12.10 26.73 -6.42
CA PRO A 477 11.54 26.53 -5.08
C PRO A 477 12.46 25.63 -4.24
N SER A 478 12.62 25.95 -2.95
CA SER A 478 13.44 25.19 -1.98
C SER A 478 12.86 23.80 -1.68
N THR A 479 11.52 23.74 -1.59
CA THR A 479 10.68 22.58 -1.33
C THR A 479 9.78 22.34 -2.54
N LEU A 480 9.57 21.07 -2.93
CA LEU A 480 8.56 20.79 -3.94
C LEU A 480 7.15 20.95 -3.31
N PRO A 481 6.08 21.22 -4.10
CA PRO A 481 4.72 21.38 -3.56
C PRO A 481 4.16 20.17 -2.78
N ASN A 482 4.84 19.02 -2.77
CA ASN A 482 4.53 17.87 -1.94
C ASN A 482 5.26 17.85 -0.58
N ASP A 483 6.42 18.51 -0.45
CA ASP A 483 7.24 18.46 0.78
C ASP A 483 6.65 19.33 1.89
N SER A 484 5.86 20.35 1.53
CA SER A 484 5.16 21.26 2.46
C SER A 484 4.21 20.52 3.43
N ALA A 485 3.82 19.28 3.09
CA ALA A 485 2.99 18.42 3.94
C ALA A 485 3.76 17.70 5.07
N LEU A 486 5.10 17.68 5.03
CA LEU A 486 5.94 16.93 5.98
C LEU A 486 6.59 17.80 7.07
N VAL A 487 6.76 19.11 6.82
CA VAL A 487 7.46 20.02 7.76
C VAL A 487 6.54 20.58 8.85
N MET A 488 5.22 20.57 8.63
CA MET A 488 4.22 21.17 9.54
C MET A 488 3.90 20.35 10.80
N GLU A 489 4.49 19.16 11.00
CA GLU A 489 4.15 18.25 12.11
C GLU A 489 5.25 18.12 13.19
N GLU A 490 6.40 18.79 13.04
CA GLU A 490 7.43 18.91 14.10
C GLU A 490 7.60 20.35 14.61
N THR A 491 6.68 20.79 15.48
CA THR A 491 6.97 21.78 16.54
C THR A 491 6.25 21.39 17.85
N PRO A 492 6.88 21.58 19.02
CA PRO A 492 6.46 20.97 20.29
C PRO A 492 5.34 21.71 21.06
#